data_AF-A0A2E6MSQ2-F1
#
_entry.id   AF-A0A2E6MSQ2-F1
#
_cell.length_a   1.000
_cell.length_b   1.000
_cell.length_c   1.000
_cell.angle_alpha   90.00
_cell.angle_beta   90.00
_cell.angle_gamma   90.00
#
_symmetry.space_group_name_H-M   'P 1'
#
loop_
_entity.id
_entity.type
_entity.pdbx_description
1 polymer ?
#
loop_
_entity_poly.entity_id
_entity_poly.type
_entity_poly.pdbx_seq_one_letter_code
_entity_poly.pdbx_strand_id
1 'polypeptide(L)' 'MWAVFYKDKPFNLKSSNTLTNYPGPKYKKVSFSNPGHAFNLANKLNELFDVKDFTVVKLTAGETVKEE' A
#
# COMPACT_ATOMS: atom_id res chain seq x y z
N MET A 1 -3.03 -4.91 11.23
CA MET A 1 -3.20 -4.01 10.07
C MET A 1 -2.89 -4.79 8.81
N TRP A 2 -3.42 -4.44 7.63
CA TRP A 2 -3.13 -5.15 6.38
C TRP A 2 -2.45 -4.23 5.38
N ALA A 3 -1.53 -4.76 4.58
CA ALA A 3 -0.84 -4.00 3.54
C ALA A 3 -0.69 -4.85 2.28
N VAL A 4 -0.64 -4.20 1.11
CA VAL A 4 -0.40 -4.86 -0.17
C VAL A 4 1.09 -4.81 -0.46
N PHE A 5 1.65 -5.97 -0.81
CA PHE A 5 3.05 -6.15 -1.18
C PHE A 5 3.12 -6.49 -2.67
N TYR A 6 4.21 -6.11 -3.32
CA TYR A 6 4.54 -6.53 -4.68
C TYR A 6 5.87 -7.25 -4.62
N LYS A 7 5.91 -8.52 -5.00
CA LYS A 7 7.13 -9.36 -4.94
C LYS A 7 7.82 -9.28 -3.56
N ASP A 8 7.04 -9.50 -2.51
CA ASP A 8 7.48 -9.46 -1.10
C ASP A 8 8.07 -8.12 -0.63
N LYS A 9 7.87 -7.04 -1.38
CA LYS A 9 8.23 -5.68 -0.98
C LYS A 9 6.99 -4.84 -0.68
N PRO A 10 7.02 -4.01 0.39
CA PRO A 10 5.90 -3.15 0.69
C PRO A 10 5.67 -2.17 -0.47
N PHE A 11 4.45 -2.12 -0.98
CA PHE A 11 4.08 -1.29 -2.12
C PHE A 11 3.31 -0.05 -1.64
N ASN A 12 3.71 1.14 -2.08
CA ASN A 12 3.13 2.41 -1.62
C ASN A 12 2.52 3.21 -2.78
N LEU A 13 1.19 3.33 -2.79
CA LEU A 13 0.47 4.13 -3.77
C LEU A 13 0.66 5.62 -3.48
N LYS A 14 1.43 6.34 -4.31
CA LYS A 14 1.26 7.79 -4.45
C LYS A 14 0.15 8.03 -5.46
N SER A 15 -0.99 8.55 -5.03
CA SER A 15 -1.85 9.34 -5.91
C SER A 15 -1.18 10.71 -6.09
N SER A 16 -0.32 10.84 -7.11
CA SER A 16 0.20 12.16 -7.49
C SER A 16 -0.85 12.84 -8.37
N ASN A 17 -1.54 13.86 -7.85
CA ASN A 17 -2.25 14.80 -8.70
C ASN A 17 -1.28 15.93 -9.05
N THR A 18 -0.88 16.04 -10.32
CA THR A 18 0.08 17.04 -10.81
C THR A 18 -0.44 18.47 -10.73
N LEU A 19 -1.76 18.69 -10.65
CA LEU A 19 -2.36 20.04 -10.68
C LEU A 19 -2.58 20.69 -9.30
N THR A 20 -2.74 19.92 -8.23
CA THR A 20 -3.09 20.47 -6.90
C THR A 20 -2.48 19.66 -5.77
N ASN A 21 -1.15 19.64 -5.68
CA ASN A 21 -0.45 18.98 -4.57
C ASN A 21 0.13 20.01 -3.59
N TYR A 22 -0.70 20.87 -2.99
CA TYR A 22 -0.27 21.69 -1.86
C TYR A 22 -1.37 22.06 -0.85
N PRO A 23 -1.14 21.84 0.47
CA PRO A 23 -0.20 20.88 1.04
C PRO A 23 -0.82 19.49 0.87
N GLY A 24 -0.32 18.70 -0.08
CA GLY A 24 -0.81 17.34 -0.31
C GLY A 24 -0.73 16.48 0.96
N PRO A 25 -1.43 15.34 1.03
CA PRO A 25 -1.45 14.48 2.21
C PRO A 25 -0.02 14.21 2.73
N LYS A 26 0.30 14.75 3.92
CA LYS A 26 1.66 14.71 4.49
C LYS A 26 2.17 13.28 4.67
N TYR A 27 1.26 12.32 4.81
CA TYR A 27 1.57 10.90 5.02
C TYR A 27 0.86 10.04 3.98
N LYS A 28 1.61 9.20 3.25
CA LYS A 28 1.01 8.16 2.42
C LYS A 28 0.50 7.04 3.31
N LYS A 29 -0.81 6.78 3.30
CA LYS A 29 -1.38 5.65 4.03
C LYS A 29 -1.24 4.39 3.17
N VAL A 30 -0.36 3.49 3.60
CA VAL A 30 -0.05 2.22 2.90
C VAL A 30 -0.83 1.04 3.49
N SER A 31 -1.58 1.29 4.55
CA SER A 31 -2.12 0.28 5.42
C SER A 31 -3.63 0.39 5.57
N PHE A 32 -4.27 -0.76 5.54
CA PHE A 32 -5.71 -0.96 5.60
C PHE A 32 -6.10 -1.49 6.98
N SER A 33 -7.20 -0.96 7.51
CA SER A 33 -7.84 -1.44 8.74
C SER A 33 -8.75 -2.64 8.49
N ASN A 34 -9.22 -2.84 7.26
CA ASN A 34 -10.06 -3.97 6.86
C ASN A 34 -9.32 -4.80 5.78
N PRO A 35 -9.19 -6.13 5.95
CA PRO A 35 -8.56 -6.99 4.95
C PRO A 35 -9.24 -6.93 3.58
N GLY A 36 -10.57 -6.79 3.52
CA GLY A 36 -11.32 -6.75 2.26
C GLY A 36 -10.87 -5.64 1.32
N HIS A 37 -10.55 -4.46 1.85
CA HIS A 37 -10.01 -3.36 1.03
C HIS A 37 -8.62 -3.68 0.47
N ALA A 38 -7.77 -4.35 1.26
CA ALA A 38 -6.45 -4.75 0.81
C ALA A 38 -6.54 -5.83 -0.29
N PHE A 39 -7.43 -6.81 -0.14
CA PHE A 39 -7.66 -7.86 -1.15
C PHE A 39 -8.25 -7.30 -2.45
N ASN A 40 -9.23 -6.39 -2.36
CA ASN A 40 -9.79 -5.74 -3.55
C ASN A 40 -8.73 -4.94 -4.32
N LEU A 41 -7.83 -4.26 -3.62
CA LEU A 41 -6.73 -3.55 -4.25
C LEU A 41 -5.73 -4.53 -4.90
N ALA A 42 -5.31 -5.58 -4.19
CA ALA A 42 -4.37 -6.56 -4.71
C ALA A 42 -4.92 -7.25 -5.97
N ASN A 43 -6.20 -7.67 -5.96
CA ASN A 43 -6.85 -8.27 -7.12
C ASN A 43 -6.91 -7.29 -8.30
N LYS A 44 -7.33 -6.05 -8.05
CA LYS A 44 -7.39 -5.02 -9.10
C LYS A 44 -6.02 -4.74 -9.72
N LEU A 45 -4.95 -4.74 -8.92
CA LEU A 45 -3.57 -4.53 -9.41
C LEU A 45 -3.05 -5.75 -10.19
N ASN A 46 -3.31 -6.96 -9.70
CA ASN A 46 -2.99 -8.20 -10.41
C ASN A 46 -3.68 -8.23 -11.79
N GLU A 47 -4.96 -7.87 -11.86
CA GLU A 47 -5.72 -7.77 -13.12
C GLU A 47 -5.18 -6.67 -14.04
N LEU A 48 -4.84 -5.49 -13.51
CA LEU A 48 -4.36 -4.35 -14.30
C LEU A 48 -3.02 -4.62 -15.00
N PHE A 49 -2.15 -5.39 -14.36
CA PHE A 49 -0.79 -5.64 -14.84
C PHE A 49 -0.61 -7.06 -15.37
N ASP A 50 -1.65 -7.89 -15.39
CA ASP A 50 -1.61 -9.31 -15.76
C ASP A 50 -0.52 -10.09 -15.00
N VAL A 51 -0.45 -9.86 -13.68
CA VAL A 51 0.51 -10.52 -12.77
C VAL A 51 -0.22 -11.13 -11.59
N LYS A 52 0.48 -11.97 -10.82
CA LYS A 52 0.00 -12.54 -9.55
C LYS A 52 0.90 -12.17 -8.37
N ASP A 53 1.73 -11.16 -8.55
CA ASP A 53 2.79 -10.76 -7.62
C ASP A 53 2.30 -9.81 -6.52
N PHE A 54 1.06 -9.30 -6.62
CA PHE A 54 0.46 -8.49 -5.57
C PHE A 54 -0.22 -9.38 -4.53
N THR A 55 0.27 -9.31 -3.29
CA THR A 55 -0.19 -10.13 -2.17
C THR A 55 -0.59 -9.26 -0.97
N VAL A 56 -1.47 -9.78 -0.11
CA VAL A 56 -1.90 -9.09 1.11
C VAL A 56 -1.16 -9.69 2.31
N VAL A 57 -0.45 -8.83 3.04
CA VAL A 57 0.30 -9.22 4.25
C VAL A 57 -0.38 -8.65 5.49
N LYS A 58 -0.58 -9.50 6.50
CA LYS A 58 -1.06 -9.08 7.83
C LYS A 58 0.12 -8.60 8.67
N LEU A 59 0.13 -7.31 8.98
CA LEU A 59 1.08 -6.68 9.88
C LEU A 59 0.59 -6.84 11.32
N THR A 60 1.31 -7.64 12.11
CA THR A 60 1.05 -7.91 13.53
C THR A 60 2.01 -7.15 14.44
N ALA A 61 3.31 -7.20 14.13
CA ALA A 61 4.38 -6.49 14.81
C ALA A 61 5.37 -5.96 13.77
N GLY A 62 6.16 -4.95 14.15
CA GLY A 62 7.20 -4.35 13.31
C GLY A 62 8.29 -3.74 14.19
N GLU A 63 9.37 -3.34 13.55
CA GLU A 63 10.49 -2.68 14.23
C GLU A 63 10.19 -1.19 14.44
N THR A 64 10.55 -0.68 15.61
CA THR A 64 10.52 0.76 15.89
C THR A 64 11.78 1.40 15.32
N VAL A 65 11.65 2.10 14.20
CA VAL A 65 12.73 2.88 13.60
C VAL A 65 12.68 4.32 14.13
N LYS A 66 13.82 4.87 14.54
CA LYS A 66 13.96 6.29 14.91
C LYS A 66 14.63 7.04 13.76
N GLU A 67 14.22 8.30 13.55
CA GLU A 67 14.91 9.22 12.64
C GLU A 67 16.21 9.65 13.35
N GLU A 68 17.36 9.42 12.72
CA GLU A 68 18.67 9.95 13.17
C GLU A 68 18.89 11.37 12.66
#